data_AF-A0A520EK21-F1
#
_entry.id   AF-A0A520EK21-F1
#
_cell.length_a   1.000
_cell.length_b   1.000
_cell.length_c   1.000
_cell.angle_alpha   90.00
_cell.angle_beta   90.00
_cell.angle_gamma   90.00
#
_symmetry.space_group_name_H-M   'P 1'
#
loop_
_entity.id
_entity.type
_entity.pdbx_description
1 polymer ?
#
loop_
_entity_poly.entity_id
_entity_poly.type
_entity_poly.pdbx_seq_one_letter_code
_entity_poly.pdbx_strand_id
1 'polypeptide(L)'
;GALISATPGGVLGGITVVLYGMIGLLGAKIWRENGVDFGNPLNMMPVAAGLIIAIGDTSLVFSDSFSLSGISLGTIVVIGLYHLCARIAPAHMKTPVDASPRHRSSSTTARSDGSDGDGVAGEVDTLKPLR
;
A
#
# COMPACT_ATOMS: atom_id res chain seq x y z
N GLY A 1 29.09 25.52 1.44
CA GLY A 1 30.33 24.77 1.18
C GLY A 1 30.75 23.93 2.37
N ALA A 2 31.21 24.56 3.46
CA ALA A 2 31.85 23.86 4.59
C ALA A 2 30.90 23.05 5.51
N LEU A 3 29.67 23.51 5.76
CA LEU A 3 28.73 22.83 6.68
C LEU A 3 28.18 21.50 6.13
N ILE A 4 27.91 21.39 4.83
CA ILE A 4 27.43 20.13 4.22
C ILE A 4 28.56 19.10 4.13
N SER A 5 29.81 19.54 3.93
CA SER A 5 31.01 18.69 3.91
C SER A 5 31.43 18.19 5.30
N ALA A 6 30.97 18.86 6.37
CA ALA A 6 31.20 18.43 7.74
C ALA A 6 30.23 17.31 8.19
N THR A 7 29.18 17.02 7.40
CA THR A 7 28.26 15.91 7.70
C THR A 7 28.97 14.60 7.38
N PRO A 8 29.22 13.72 8.39
CA PRO A 8 29.88 12.44 8.15
C PRO A 8 29.13 11.65 7.09
N GLY A 9 29.85 11.05 6.13
CA GLY A 9 29.25 10.30 5.02
C GLY A 9 28.32 9.17 5.47
N GLY A 10 28.53 8.62 6.68
CA GLY A 10 27.64 7.64 7.28
C GLY A 10 26.20 8.13 7.48
N VAL A 11 25.99 9.40 7.81
CA VAL A 11 24.64 9.98 8.00
C VAL A 11 23.96 10.23 6.65
N LEU A 12 24.72 10.70 5.66
CA LEU A 12 24.21 10.88 4.29
C LEU A 12 23.79 9.55 3.65
N GLY A 13 24.56 8.48 3.89
CA GLY A 13 24.18 7.12 3.50
C GLY A 13 22.88 6.66 4.18
N GLY A 14 22.75 6.87 5.49
CA GLY A 14 21.54 6.50 6.23
C GLY A 14 20.29 7.22 5.74
N ILE A 15 20.36 8.55 5.58
CA ILE A 15 19.22 9.35 5.11
C ILE A 15 18.82 8.97 3.69
N THR A 16 19.78 8.78 2.78
CA THR A 16 19.48 8.39 1.38
C THR A 16 18.81 7.02 1.28
N VAL A 17 19.24 6.03 2.08
CA VAL A 17 18.59 4.72 2.14
C VAL A 17 17.16 4.82 2.68
N VAL A 18 16.94 5.60 3.75
CA VAL A 18 15.59 5.82 4.30
C VAL A 18 14.69 6.51 3.28
N LEU A 19 15.18 7.58 2.63
CA LEU A 19 14.42 8.30 1.62
C LEU A 19 14.03 7.40 0.44
N TYR A 20 14.99 6.63 -0.10
CA TYR A 20 14.72 5.69 -1.18
C TYR A 20 13.73 4.59 -0.75
N GLY A 21 13.88 4.07 0.47
CA GLY A 21 12.97 3.06 1.04
C GLY A 21 11.54 3.58 1.23
N MET A 22 11.39 4.82 1.70
CA MET A 22 10.07 5.46 1.87
C MET A 22 9.37 5.69 0.53
N ILE A 23 10.12 6.08 -0.51
CA ILE A 23 9.58 6.21 -1.87
C ILE A 23 9.11 4.84 -2.40
N GLY A 24 9.88 3.77 -2.16
CA GLY A 24 9.48 2.40 -2.51
C GLY A 24 8.20 1.93 -1.79
N LEU A 25 8.11 2.20 -0.48
CA LEU A 25 6.93 1.87 0.33
C LEU A 25 5.69 2.66 -0.11
N LEU A 26 5.85 3.92 -0.53
CA LEU A 26 4.76 4.71 -1.06
C LEU A 26 4.18 4.09 -2.35
N GLY A 27 5.04 3.57 -3.22
CA GLY A 27 4.61 2.80 -4.40
C GLY A 27 3.75 1.59 -4.03
N ALA A 28 4.22 0.77 -3.08
CA ALA A 28 3.47 -0.39 -2.59
C ALA A 28 2.15 0.00 -1.91
N LYS A 29 2.13 1.10 -1.16
CA LYS A 29 0.94 1.64 -0.50
C LYS A 29 -0.13 2.06 -1.53
N ILE A 30 0.28 2.73 -2.61
CA ILE A 30 -0.64 3.13 -3.70
C ILE A 30 -1.29 1.90 -4.34
N TRP A 31 -0.54 0.83 -4.61
CA TRP A 31 -1.13 -0.39 -5.18
C TRP A 31 -2.15 -1.04 -4.25
N ARG A 32 -1.83 -1.16 -2.97
CA ARG A 32 -2.76 -1.69 -1.97
C ARG A 32 -4.01 -0.80 -1.84
N GLU A 33 -3.85 0.51 -1.80
CA GLU A 33 -4.96 1.47 -1.66
C GLU A 33 -5.84 1.54 -2.92
N ASN A 34 -5.26 1.31 -4.10
CA ASN A 34 -6.00 1.22 -5.37
C ASN A 34 -6.65 -0.16 -5.59
N GLY A 35 -6.60 -1.08 -4.60
CA GLY A 35 -7.26 -2.39 -4.70
C GLY A 35 -6.63 -3.33 -5.73
N VAL A 36 -5.31 -3.23 -5.93
CA VAL A 36 -4.54 -4.13 -6.81
C VAL A 36 -4.58 -5.55 -6.22
N ASP A 37 -5.34 -6.45 -6.83
CA ASP A 37 -5.53 -7.82 -6.36
C ASP A 37 -4.28 -8.67 -6.65
N PHE A 38 -3.48 -8.92 -5.60
CA PHE A 38 -2.31 -9.80 -5.65
C PHE A 38 -2.67 -11.29 -5.50
N GLY A 39 -3.93 -11.66 -5.31
CA GLY A 39 -4.39 -13.03 -5.38
C GLY A 39 -4.49 -13.54 -6.83
N ASN A 40 -4.64 -12.63 -7.79
CA ASN A 40 -4.72 -12.99 -9.20
C ASN A 40 -3.31 -13.07 -9.84
N PRO A 41 -2.89 -14.24 -10.36
CA PRO A 41 -1.59 -14.37 -11.00
C PRO A 41 -1.42 -13.45 -12.23
N LEU A 42 -2.52 -13.01 -12.85
CA LEU A 42 -2.51 -12.05 -13.97
C LEU A 42 -1.95 -10.68 -13.59
N ASN A 43 -1.99 -10.32 -12.32
CA ASN A 43 -1.53 -9.04 -11.81
C ASN A 43 -0.20 -9.17 -11.06
N MET A 44 0.01 -10.26 -10.30
CA MET A 44 1.30 -10.51 -9.65
C MET A 44 2.45 -10.68 -10.64
N MET A 45 2.22 -11.39 -11.76
CA MET A 45 3.31 -11.74 -12.68
C MET A 45 3.92 -10.50 -13.38
N PRO A 46 3.12 -9.57 -13.96
CA PRO A 46 3.65 -8.32 -14.51
C PRO A 46 4.34 -7.43 -13.48
N VAL A 47 3.76 -7.30 -12.27
CA VAL A 47 4.33 -6.47 -11.20
C VAL A 47 5.68 -7.01 -10.74
N ALA A 48 5.79 -8.33 -10.53
CA ALA A 48 7.04 -8.97 -10.12
C ALA A 48 8.13 -8.86 -11.19
N ALA A 49 7.79 -9.15 -12.45
CA ALA A 49 8.74 -9.05 -13.57
C ALA A 49 9.24 -7.62 -13.76
N GLY A 50 8.33 -6.64 -13.73
CA GLY A 50 8.68 -5.23 -13.85
C GLY A 50 9.58 -4.72 -12.73
N LEU A 51 9.29 -5.11 -11.49
CA LEU A 51 10.06 -4.70 -10.32
C LEU A 51 11.50 -5.22 -10.37
N ILE A 52 11.69 -6.49 -10.73
CA ILE A 52 13.03 -7.10 -10.83
C ILE A 52 13.85 -6.43 -11.94
N ILE A 53 13.23 -6.19 -13.10
CA ILE A 53 13.90 -5.52 -14.24
C ILE A 53 14.24 -4.06 -13.90
N ALA A 54 13.36 -3.36 -13.19
CA ALA A 54 13.57 -1.97 -12.80
C ALA A 54 14.69 -1.80 -11.76
N ILE A 55 14.74 -2.69 -10.75
CA ILE A 55 15.78 -2.64 -9.70
C ILE A 55 17.10 -3.23 -10.20
N GLY A 56 17.07 -4.22 -11.09
CA GLY A 56 18.25 -4.90 -11.62
C GLY A 56 19.06 -4.12 -12.66
N ASP A 57 18.77 -2.82 -12.84
CA ASP A 57 19.42 -1.92 -13.81
C ASP A 57 19.61 -2.54 -15.20
N THR A 58 18.58 -3.25 -15.68
CA THR A 58 18.66 -3.92 -16.99
C THR A 58 18.65 -2.87 -18.08
N SER A 59 19.73 -2.82 -18.87
CA SER A 59 19.86 -1.91 -20.01
C SER A 59 19.74 -2.68 -21.32
N LEU A 60 18.82 -2.23 -22.17
CA LEU A 60 18.64 -2.72 -23.53
C LEU A 60 19.08 -1.62 -24.49
N VAL A 61 20.17 -1.89 -25.20
CA VAL A 61 20.74 -0.99 -26.20
C VAL A 61 20.10 -1.33 -27.55
N PHE A 62 19.26 -0.43 -28.07
CA PHE A 62 18.58 -0.61 -29.35
C PHE A 62 19.40 -0.06 -30.53
N SER A 63 20.30 0.89 -30.27
CA SER A 63 21.24 1.48 -31.24
C SER A 63 22.38 2.18 -30.47
N ASP A 64 23.48 2.55 -31.14
CA ASP A 64 24.64 3.24 -30.54
C ASP A 64 24.27 4.54 -29.79
N SER A 65 23.09 5.12 -30.05
CA SER A 65 22.60 6.35 -29.43
C SER A 65 21.32 6.20 -28.59
N PHE A 66 20.73 5.01 -28.50
CA PHE A 66 19.47 4.81 -27.77
C PHE A 66 19.51 3.57 -26.87
N SER A 67 19.66 3.83 -25.57
CA SER A 67 19.60 2.83 -24.51
C SER A 67 18.40 3.06 -23.61
N LEU A 68 17.58 2.03 -23.40
CA LEU A 68 16.54 2.03 -22.38
C LEU A 68 17.05 1.26 -21.17
N SER A 69 17.08 1.91 -20.01
CA SER A 69 17.66 1.34 -18.79
C SER A 69 16.66 1.28 -17.64
N GLY A 70 16.81 0.24 -16.82
CA GLY A 70 16.20 0.07 -15.50
C GLY A 70 14.69 0.34 -15.52
N ILE A 71 14.29 1.43 -14.86
CA ILE A 71 12.89 1.82 -14.61
C ILE A 71 12.08 2.01 -15.91
N SER A 72 12.72 2.56 -16.96
CA SER A 72 12.05 2.80 -18.25
C SER A 72 11.68 1.47 -18.92
N LEU A 73 12.64 0.54 -18.98
CA LEU A 73 12.44 -0.81 -19.49
C LEU A 73 11.43 -1.58 -18.63
N GLY A 74 11.57 -1.52 -17.30
CA GLY A 74 10.68 -2.16 -16.35
C GLY A 74 9.22 -1.73 -16.55
N THR A 75 8.95 -0.44 -16.75
CA THR A 75 7.59 0.08 -16.97
C THR A 75 6.98 -0.46 -18.27
N ILE A 76 7.75 -0.48 -19.37
CA ILE A 76 7.29 -1.03 -20.65
C ILE A 76 6.95 -2.51 -20.50
N VAL A 77 7.78 -3.27 -19.77
CA VAL A 77 7.53 -4.69 -19.50
C VAL A 77 6.27 -4.89 -18.66
N VAL A 78 6.07 -4.12 -17.57
CA VAL A 78 4.84 -4.21 -16.76
C VAL A 78 3.59 -4.03 -17.63
N ILE A 79 3.56 -2.97 -18.44
CA ILE A 79 2.40 -2.64 -19.27
C ILE A 79 2.18 -3.71 -20.35
N GLY A 80 3.27 -4.12 -21.01
CA GLY A 80 3.24 -5.13 -22.06
C GLY A 80 2.78 -6.50 -21.55
N LEU A 81 3.31 -6.94 -20.41
CA LEU A 81 2.97 -8.21 -19.79
C LEU A 81 1.55 -8.19 -19.23
N TYR A 82 1.12 -7.07 -18.62
CA TYR A 82 -0.27 -6.90 -18.20
C TYR A 82 -1.23 -6.99 -19.39
N HIS A 83 -0.96 -6.31 -20.50
CA HIS A 83 -1.80 -6.39 -21.69
C HIS A 83 -1.78 -7.78 -22.33
N LEU A 84 -0.64 -8.46 -22.37
CA LEU A 84 -0.50 -9.81 -22.90
C LEU A 84 -1.29 -10.80 -22.05
N CYS A 85 -1.10 -10.78 -20.73
CA CYS A 85 -1.85 -11.60 -19.79
C CYS A 85 -3.35 -11.27 -19.84
N ALA A 86 -3.74 -9.99 -19.92
CA ALA A 86 -5.13 -9.58 -20.04
C ALA A 86 -5.78 -10.05 -21.37
N ARG A 87 -5.00 -10.16 -22.45
CA ARG A 87 -5.49 -10.70 -23.74
C ARG A 87 -5.57 -12.22 -23.77
N ILE A 88 -4.68 -12.91 -23.07
CA ILE A 88 -4.61 -14.38 -23.05
C ILE A 88 -5.47 -14.97 -21.92
N ALA A 89 -5.84 -14.18 -20.90
CA ALA A 89 -6.55 -14.63 -19.71
C ALA A 89 -7.86 -15.38 -20.03
N PRO A 90 -7.92 -16.71 -19.79
CA PRO A 90 -9.17 -17.45 -19.82
C PRO A 90 -10.08 -17.04 -18.65
N ALA A 91 -11.38 -16.99 -18.90
CA ALA A 91 -12.40 -16.35 -18.06
C ALA A 91 -12.56 -16.90 -16.61
N HIS A 92 -11.86 -17.97 -16.22
CA HIS A 92 -12.06 -18.66 -14.95
C HIS A 92 -11.27 -18.09 -13.74
N MET A 93 -10.35 -17.13 -13.95
CA MET A 93 -9.66 -16.41 -12.86
C MET A 93 -10.22 -15.00 -12.60
N LYS A 94 -11.34 -14.64 -13.25
CA LYS A 94 -12.03 -13.36 -13.02
C LYS A 94 -13.01 -13.40 -11.86
N THR A 95 -13.12 -14.51 -11.14
CA THR A 95 -14.06 -14.68 -10.03
C THR A 95 -13.37 -14.24 -8.74
N PRO A 96 -13.73 -13.09 -8.15
CA PRO A 96 -13.38 -12.81 -6.76
C PRO A 96 -13.89 -13.98 -5.93
N VAL A 97 -12.99 -14.62 -5.18
CA VAL A 97 -13.39 -15.67 -4.25
C VAL A 97 -14.35 -15.05 -3.23
N ASP A 98 -15.61 -15.47 -3.33
CA ASP A 98 -16.67 -15.28 -2.34
C ASP A 98 -16.95 -13.84 -1.85
N ALA A 99 -17.87 -13.16 -2.55
CA ALA A 99 -18.88 -12.37 -1.86
C ALA A 99 -19.83 -13.33 -1.12
N SER A 100 -19.32 -13.99 -0.06
CA SER A 100 -20.14 -14.93 0.70
C SER A 100 -21.26 -14.14 1.40
N PRO A 101 -22.54 -14.51 1.19
CA PRO A 101 -23.67 -13.81 1.76
C PRO A 101 -23.62 -13.90 3.29
N ARG A 102 -23.52 -12.74 3.94
CA ARG A 102 -24.08 -12.42 5.27
C ARG A 102 -24.29 -13.65 6.18
N HIS A 103 -23.32 -13.95 7.04
CA HIS A 103 -23.66 -14.56 8.32
C HIS A 103 -24.35 -13.49 9.19
N ARG A 104 -25.60 -13.18 8.86
CA ARG A 104 -26.54 -12.53 9.78
C ARG A 104 -26.85 -13.59 10.83
N SER A 105 -26.02 -13.68 11.85
CA SER A 105 -26.39 -14.36 13.09
C SER A 105 -27.49 -13.52 13.73
N SER A 106 -28.73 -13.92 13.47
CA SER A 106 -29.89 -13.60 14.27
C SER A 106 -29.67 -14.15 15.68
N SER A 107 -29.29 -13.29 16.63
CA SER A 107 -29.52 -13.55 18.05
C SER A 107 -30.70 -12.70 18.51
N THR A 108 -31.86 -13.37 18.48
CA THR A 108 -32.86 -13.39 19.55
C THR A 108 -33.37 -12.06 20.11
N THR A 109 -34.60 -11.75 19.75
CA THR A 109 -35.56 -10.97 20.54
C THR A 109 -35.73 -11.53 21.96
N ALA A 110 -35.44 -10.71 22.97
CA ALA A 110 -36.04 -10.67 24.31
C ALA A 110 -35.76 -9.25 24.84
N ARG A 111 -36.66 -8.25 24.79
CA ARG A 111 -37.91 -8.02 25.54
C ARG A 111 -37.81 -8.26 27.06
N SER A 112 -38.16 -7.20 27.82
CA SER A 112 -38.32 -7.03 29.29
C SER A 112 -37.06 -7.31 30.12
N ASP A 113 -36.54 -6.41 30.95
CA ASP A 113 -37.13 -5.67 32.08
C ASP A 113 -36.29 -4.37 32.26
N GLY A 114 -36.74 -3.22 32.73
CA GLY A 114 -37.63 -3.03 33.88
C GLY A 114 -36.80 -2.89 35.16
N SER A 115 -36.71 -1.64 35.65
CA SER A 115 -36.35 -1.28 37.04
C SER A 115 -34.87 -1.07 37.40
N ASP A 116 -34.73 -0.12 38.34
CA ASP A 116 -33.59 0.24 39.19
C ASP A 116 -32.70 1.38 38.64
N GLY A 117 -32.82 2.64 39.09
CA GLY A 117 -33.33 3.13 40.37
C GLY A 117 -32.17 3.70 41.18
N ASP A 118 -32.13 5.04 41.21
CA ASP A 118 -31.81 5.89 42.36
C ASP A 118 -30.40 5.91 42.98
N GLY A 119 -30.01 7.13 43.38
CA GLY A 119 -28.99 7.38 44.42
C GLY A 119 -27.88 8.36 44.00
N VAL A 120 -28.10 9.68 43.94
CA VAL A 120 -28.16 10.65 45.05
C VAL A 120 -26.78 11.13 45.57
N ALA A 121 -26.64 12.47 45.57
CA ALA A 121 -25.76 13.35 46.38
C ALA A 121 -24.24 13.27 46.15
N GLY A 122 -23.46 14.35 46.22
CA GLY A 122 -23.62 15.75 46.60
C GLY A 122 -22.29 16.43 46.23
N GLU A 123 -22.23 17.75 46.06
CA GLU A 123 -21.77 18.66 47.12
C GLU A 123 -20.53 19.40 46.58
N VAL A 124 -20.72 20.70 46.36
CA VAL A 124 -19.82 21.87 46.38
C VAL A 124 -18.29 21.69 46.23
N ASP A 125 -17.69 22.49 45.35
CA ASP A 125 -16.64 23.49 45.67
C ASP A 125 -15.84 23.85 44.40
N THR A 126 -16.00 25.04 43.82
CA THR A 126 -15.31 26.29 44.23
C THR A 126 -14.00 26.47 43.45
N LEU A 127 -14.08 27.29 42.38
CA LEU A 127 -13.20 28.44 42.07
C LEU A 127 -12.94 28.65 40.57
N LYS A 128 -13.59 29.70 40.05
CA LYS A 128 -12.98 30.69 39.16
C LYS A 128 -12.13 31.63 40.06
N PRO A 129 -10.93 32.08 39.65
CA PRO A 129 -10.86 33.40 39.02
C PRO A 129 -9.80 33.58 37.92
N LEU A 130 -9.98 34.70 37.22
CA LEU A 130 -9.21 35.29 36.15
C LEU A 130 -7.68 35.32 36.38
N ARG A 131 -6.94 35.06 35.31
CA ARG A 131 -5.86 35.95 34.85
C ARG A 131 -5.99 36.18 33.35
#